data_AF-A0A022W140-F1
#
_entry.id   AF-A0A022W140-F1
#
_cell.length_a   1.000
_cell.length_b   1.000
_cell.length_c   1.000
_cell.angle_alpha   90.00
_cell.angle_beta   90.00
_cell.angle_gamma   90.00
#
_symmetry.space_group_name_H-M   'P 1'
#
loop_
_entity.id
_entity.type
_entity.pdbx_description
1 polymer ?
#
loop_
_entity_poly.entity_id
_entity_poly.type
_entity_poly.pdbx_seq_one_letter_code
_entity_poly.pdbx_strand_id
1 'polypeptide(L)'
;MTSADVQTLDPQQRQLLECCYEALECGGIPLNQVANTMTGVYIGNFASDYESLAFKEPEKIQGMQVLGMGRTTVSNRRQHEHGLFLHNVCRPLRRAALRNGEIPAAFVGGVNLILTLEYHFAIGQIGALFPTAMCHAFDASADGYARGKSINVLYLKRVSNALRDGDPIRRIIRGVSLTAIGKNNGITLPGAMAQELYIRKAYEHSGLIDYNAVGFVECHGTGTPIGDPIETTAIANVGHGEAGSALTSIIKVVFAMEKGLIPGTIGINRLNPSLDLRRGCLAVVTKNNPWPANKAKRASVNSTGYGGANGHVELETIEEYPKGSNVRLDTQAQFCVDPYTSIL
;
A
#
# COMPACT_ATOMS: atom_id res chain seq x y z
N MET A 1 -12.95 11.20 24.53
CA MET A 1 -12.28 12.49 24.30
C MET A 1 -13.17 13.62 24.77
N THR A 2 -12.60 14.63 25.42
CA THR A 2 -13.28 15.90 25.66
C THR A 2 -13.23 16.79 24.41
N SER A 3 -14.10 17.80 24.32
CA SER A 3 -14.08 18.74 23.19
C SER A 3 -12.77 19.53 23.11
N ALA A 4 -12.11 19.79 24.24
CA ALA A 4 -10.78 20.42 24.29
C ALA A 4 -9.68 19.51 23.70
N ASP A 5 -9.76 18.18 23.95
CA ASP A 5 -8.82 17.22 23.37
C ASP A 5 -8.93 17.17 21.85
N VAL A 6 -10.15 17.26 21.30
CA VAL A 6 -10.39 17.21 19.85
C VAL A 6 -9.76 18.39 19.13
N GLN A 7 -9.76 19.59 19.73
CA GLN A 7 -9.18 20.80 19.13
C GLN A 7 -7.65 20.74 19.04
N THR A 8 -7.01 19.99 19.95
CA THR A 8 -5.55 19.84 19.99
C THR A 8 -5.05 18.62 19.24
N LEU A 9 -5.95 17.80 18.70
CA LEU A 9 -5.63 16.58 17.98
C LEU A 9 -5.34 16.81 16.51
N ASP A 10 -4.21 16.26 16.04
CA ASP A 10 -3.90 16.16 14.63
C ASP A 10 -5.10 15.53 13.90
N PRO A 11 -5.65 16.18 12.86
CA PRO A 11 -6.75 15.62 12.07
C PRO A 11 -6.43 14.22 11.53
N GLN A 12 -5.16 13.88 11.31
CA GLN A 12 -4.71 12.54 10.96
C GLN A 12 -5.12 11.50 12.01
N GLN A 13 -4.98 11.82 13.29
CA GLN A 13 -5.37 10.90 14.38
C GLN A 13 -6.89 10.77 14.45
N ARG A 14 -7.63 11.88 14.31
CA ARG A 14 -9.10 11.89 14.38
C ARG A 14 -9.71 11.03 13.27
N GLN A 15 -9.32 11.28 12.03
CA GLN A 15 -9.83 10.52 10.89
C GLN A 15 -9.36 9.07 10.91
N LEU A 16 -8.19 8.77 11.46
CA LEU A 16 -7.75 7.38 11.63
C LEU A 16 -8.66 6.60 12.60
N LEU A 17 -9.17 7.23 13.67
CA LEU A 17 -10.12 6.61 14.59
C LEU A 17 -11.42 6.23 13.87
N GLU A 18 -11.95 7.16 13.07
CA GLU A 18 -13.13 6.96 12.21
C GLU A 18 -12.90 5.82 11.22
N CYS A 19 -11.81 5.87 10.43
CA CYS A 19 -11.51 4.80 9.47
C CYS A 19 -11.28 3.43 10.13
N CYS A 20 -10.73 3.38 11.36
CA CYS A 20 -10.64 2.12 12.10
C CYS A 20 -12.02 1.59 12.48
N TYR A 21 -12.96 2.46 12.85
CA TYR A 21 -14.33 2.07 13.15
C TYR A 21 -15.04 1.57 11.88
N GLU A 22 -14.93 2.30 10.78
CA GLU A 22 -15.49 1.92 9.47
C GLU A 22 -14.91 0.58 8.97
N ALA A 23 -13.62 0.32 9.21
CA ALA A 23 -13.00 -0.96 8.87
C ALA A 23 -13.61 -2.15 9.65
N LEU A 24 -13.99 -1.93 10.92
CA LEU A 24 -14.70 -2.92 11.71
C LEU A 24 -16.14 -3.12 11.22
N GLU A 25 -16.85 -2.04 10.89
CA GLU A 25 -18.20 -2.11 10.32
C GLU A 25 -18.20 -2.86 8.97
N CYS A 26 -17.24 -2.55 8.09
CA CYS A 26 -17.05 -3.27 6.83
C CYS A 26 -16.71 -4.74 7.04
N GLY A 27 -16.03 -5.08 8.14
CA GLY A 27 -15.73 -6.44 8.54
C GLY A 27 -16.87 -7.14 9.27
N GLY A 28 -17.97 -6.46 9.61
CA GLY A 28 -19.04 -7.01 10.44
C GLY A 28 -18.59 -7.34 11.88
N ILE A 29 -17.56 -6.66 12.39
CA ILE A 29 -16.94 -6.95 13.68
C ILE A 29 -17.35 -5.90 14.71
N PRO A 30 -18.14 -6.27 15.74
CA PRO A 30 -18.52 -5.35 16.80
C PRO A 30 -17.31 -4.80 17.56
N LEU A 31 -17.31 -3.50 17.86
CA LEU A 31 -16.22 -2.83 18.57
C LEU A 31 -15.89 -3.49 19.93
N ASN A 32 -16.88 -4.00 20.65
CA ASN A 32 -16.69 -4.67 21.94
C ASN A 32 -15.95 -6.02 21.84
N GLN A 33 -15.90 -6.64 20.66
CA GLN A 33 -15.09 -7.85 20.42
C GLN A 33 -13.61 -7.53 20.23
N VAL A 34 -13.29 -6.27 19.91
CA VAL A 34 -11.92 -5.81 19.66
C VAL A 34 -11.39 -4.99 20.83
N ALA A 35 -12.25 -4.23 21.50
CA ALA A 35 -11.88 -3.47 22.68
C ALA A 35 -11.28 -4.37 23.77
N ASN A 36 -10.22 -3.90 24.43
CA ASN A 36 -9.51 -4.63 25.49
C ASN A 36 -8.93 -5.99 25.06
N THR A 37 -8.65 -6.17 23.77
CA THR A 37 -7.95 -7.36 23.25
C THR A 37 -6.50 -7.03 22.88
N MET A 38 -5.71 -8.08 22.66
CA MET A 38 -4.34 -7.97 22.13
C MET A 38 -4.29 -7.63 20.63
N THR A 39 -5.23 -6.84 20.12
CA THR A 39 -5.25 -6.43 18.71
C THR A 39 -4.11 -5.45 18.43
N GLY A 40 -3.23 -5.80 17.49
CA GLY A 40 -2.13 -4.94 17.07
C GLY A 40 -2.60 -3.73 16.28
N VAL A 41 -1.83 -2.64 16.30
CA VAL A 41 -2.09 -1.45 15.47
C VAL A 41 -0.78 -1.04 14.79
N TYR A 42 -0.78 -0.91 13.46
CA TYR A 42 0.41 -0.59 12.68
C TYR A 42 0.09 0.53 11.69
N ILE A 43 0.56 1.74 11.97
CA ILE A 43 0.24 2.93 11.16
C ILE A 43 1.49 3.46 10.47
N GLY A 44 1.42 3.62 9.16
CA GLY A 44 2.37 4.41 8.38
C GLY A 44 1.99 5.88 8.42
N ASN A 45 2.96 6.74 8.72
CA ASN A 45 2.81 8.19 8.64
C ASN A 45 4.01 8.77 7.90
N PHE A 46 3.76 9.74 7.02
CA PHE A 46 4.80 10.39 6.22
C PHE A 46 5.15 11.78 6.75
N ALA A 47 4.16 12.65 6.89
CA ALA A 47 4.35 14.05 7.23
C ALA A 47 3.89 14.39 8.66
N SER A 48 4.38 15.51 9.18
CA SER A 48 4.06 16.04 10.52
C SER A 48 3.73 17.51 10.44
N ASP A 49 2.86 17.86 9.50
CA ASP A 49 2.48 19.23 9.21
C ASP A 49 1.79 19.88 10.41
N TYR A 50 0.94 19.13 11.12
CA TYR A 50 0.22 19.64 12.29
C TYR A 50 1.15 19.98 13.47
N GLU A 51 2.15 19.12 13.71
CA GLU A 51 3.22 19.37 14.67
C GLU A 51 4.01 20.62 14.29
N SER A 52 4.36 20.74 13.00
CA SER A 52 5.09 21.90 12.47
C SER A 52 4.29 23.19 12.61
N LEU A 53 2.97 23.15 12.40
CA LEU A 53 2.08 24.30 12.61
C LEU A 53 2.04 24.72 14.07
N ALA A 54 1.88 23.77 15.00
CA ALA A 54 1.78 24.08 16.42
C ALA A 54 3.06 24.73 16.96
N PHE A 55 4.23 24.30 16.50
CA PHE A 55 5.50 24.90 16.92
C PHE A 55 5.76 26.31 16.36
N LYS A 56 4.93 26.82 15.45
CA LYS A 56 5.00 28.23 15.02
C LYS A 56 4.41 29.20 16.04
N GLU A 57 3.54 28.72 16.93
CA GLU A 57 2.91 29.51 18.01
C GLU A 57 3.14 28.80 19.36
N PRO A 58 4.41 28.70 19.82
CA PRO A 58 4.76 27.92 21.01
C PRO A 58 4.01 28.36 22.27
N GLU A 59 3.65 29.63 22.37
CA GLU A 59 2.85 30.20 23.46
C GLU A 59 1.41 29.67 23.51
N LYS A 60 0.89 29.10 22.42
CA LYS A 60 -0.44 28.47 22.35
C LYS A 60 -0.40 26.98 22.63
N ILE A 61 0.78 26.36 22.73
CA ILE A 61 0.91 24.93 22.99
C ILE A 61 0.41 24.62 24.41
N GLN A 62 -0.65 23.83 24.49
CA GLN A 62 -1.21 23.37 25.76
C GLN A 62 -0.55 22.06 26.18
N GLY A 63 -0.35 21.83 27.49
CA GLY A 63 0.50 20.76 28.01
C GLY A 63 0.38 19.39 27.33
N MET A 64 -0.84 18.83 27.25
CA MET A 64 -1.07 17.49 26.65
C MET A 64 -1.16 17.48 25.12
N GLN A 65 -1.09 18.64 24.45
CA GLN A 65 -1.15 18.76 22.99
C GLN A 65 0.00 18.01 22.29
N VAL A 66 1.15 17.84 22.96
CA VAL A 66 2.26 17.00 22.47
C VAL A 66 1.79 15.58 22.09
N LEU A 67 0.81 15.03 22.83
CA LEU A 67 0.24 13.72 22.53
C LEU A 67 -0.73 13.75 21.34
N GLY A 68 -1.28 14.91 20.98
CA GLY A 68 -2.12 15.10 19.81
C GLY A 68 -1.35 15.28 18.51
N MET A 69 -0.04 15.53 18.57
CA MET A 69 0.81 15.87 17.41
C MET A 69 1.90 14.83 17.11
N GLY A 70 2.36 14.09 18.14
CA GLY A 70 3.52 13.21 18.01
C GLY A 70 3.33 12.03 17.05
N ARG A 71 4.35 11.74 16.24
CA ARG A 71 4.36 10.57 15.32
C ARG A 71 4.10 9.23 16.03
N THR A 72 4.58 9.10 17.27
CA THR A 72 4.41 7.90 18.09
C THR A 72 2.99 7.76 18.63
N THR A 73 2.24 8.86 18.76
CA THR A 73 0.87 8.81 19.29
C THR A 73 -0.18 8.51 18.24
N VAL A 74 0.14 8.66 16.95
CA VAL A 74 -0.76 8.27 15.85
C VAL A 74 -1.18 6.79 15.95
N SER A 75 -0.26 5.90 16.30
CA SER A 75 -0.59 4.50 16.59
C SER A 75 -1.15 4.30 18.01
N ASN A 76 -0.61 5.00 19.00
CA ASN A 76 -0.94 4.78 20.42
C ASN A 76 -2.29 5.38 20.84
N ARG A 77 -2.86 6.32 20.09
CA ARG A 77 -4.14 6.95 20.48
C ARG A 77 -5.32 6.03 20.25
N ARG A 78 -5.36 5.29 19.12
CA ARG A 78 -6.38 4.25 18.89
C ARG A 78 -6.40 3.18 19.98
N GLN A 79 -5.24 2.99 20.61
CA GLN A 79 -5.06 2.05 21.71
C GLN A 79 -5.58 2.56 23.02
N HIS A 80 -5.19 3.78 23.38
CA HIS A 80 -5.63 4.41 24.60
C HIS A 80 -7.16 4.54 24.64
N GLU A 81 -7.79 4.87 23.51
CA GLU A 81 -9.24 5.05 23.47
C GLU A 81 -10.04 3.74 23.53
N HIS A 82 -9.43 2.59 23.29
CA HIS A 82 -10.13 1.30 23.22
C HIS A 82 -9.42 0.14 23.93
N GLY A 83 -8.41 0.42 24.75
CA GLY A 83 -7.66 -0.57 25.54
C GLY A 83 -6.84 -1.57 24.73
N LEU A 84 -6.33 -1.21 23.55
CA LEU A 84 -5.51 -2.12 22.72
C LEU A 84 -4.03 -2.05 23.12
N PHE A 85 -3.32 -3.16 23.25
CA PHE A 85 -1.89 -3.17 23.60
C PHE A 85 -1.00 -3.08 22.35
N LEU A 86 0.06 -2.25 22.35
CA LEU A 86 1.05 -2.21 21.24
C LEU A 86 2.32 -2.92 21.67
N HIS A 87 2.90 -3.63 20.70
CA HIS A 87 4.34 -3.71 20.54
C HIS A 87 4.77 -2.77 19.40
N ASN A 88 5.41 -1.66 19.74
CA ASN A 88 6.07 -0.76 18.78
C ASN A 88 7.37 -1.44 18.34
N VAL A 89 7.38 -2.12 17.20
CA VAL A 89 8.66 -2.53 16.61
C VAL A 89 8.71 -2.28 15.11
N CYS A 90 9.79 -1.61 14.71
CA CYS A 90 10.16 -1.37 13.33
C CYS A 90 10.52 -2.68 12.61
N ARG A 91 9.94 -2.83 11.41
CA ARG A 91 10.48 -3.43 10.15
C ARG A 91 10.71 -4.95 9.94
N PRO A 92 10.59 -5.88 10.91
CA PRO A 92 10.19 -7.27 10.54
C PRO A 92 9.09 -7.94 11.40
N LEU A 93 8.75 -7.40 12.58
CA LEU A 93 7.91 -8.09 13.58
C LEU A 93 6.40 -8.06 13.34
N ARG A 94 5.92 -7.36 12.30
CA ARG A 94 4.49 -7.03 12.11
C ARG A 94 3.66 -8.20 11.58
N ARG A 95 4.23 -8.99 10.65
CA ARG A 95 3.60 -10.21 10.10
C ARG A 95 3.84 -11.40 11.03
N ALA A 96 4.99 -11.41 11.70
CA ALA A 96 5.37 -12.46 12.64
C ALA A 96 4.37 -12.55 13.78
N ALA A 97 4.01 -11.43 14.42
CA ALA A 97 3.07 -11.46 15.55
C ALA A 97 1.71 -12.09 15.21
N LEU A 98 1.09 -11.73 14.07
CA LEU A 98 -0.18 -12.31 13.65
C LEU A 98 -0.03 -13.78 13.19
N ARG A 99 1.05 -14.11 12.47
CA ARG A 99 1.31 -15.48 11.98
C ARG A 99 1.70 -16.45 13.10
N ASN A 100 2.51 -16.01 14.04
CA ASN A 100 2.97 -16.77 15.21
C ASN A 100 1.87 -16.88 16.28
N GLY A 101 0.78 -16.13 16.15
CA GLY A 101 -0.34 -16.16 17.08
C GLY A 101 -0.13 -15.32 18.34
N GLU A 102 0.87 -14.43 18.37
CA GLU A 102 1.11 -13.48 19.46
C GLU A 102 -0.03 -12.45 19.59
N ILE A 103 -0.65 -12.09 18.45
CA ILE A 103 -1.85 -11.25 18.40
C ILE A 103 -2.96 -11.96 17.59
N PRO A 104 -4.25 -11.80 17.96
CA PRO A 104 -5.36 -12.44 17.27
C PRO A 104 -5.77 -11.72 15.97
N ALA A 105 -5.54 -10.40 15.92
CA ALA A 105 -5.91 -9.51 14.83
C ALA A 105 -5.01 -8.26 14.83
N ALA A 106 -5.05 -7.48 13.74
CA ALA A 106 -4.33 -6.22 13.65
C ALA A 106 -5.03 -5.18 12.76
N PHE A 107 -5.01 -3.92 13.17
CA PHE A 107 -5.22 -2.79 12.28
C PHE A 107 -3.91 -2.46 11.55
N VAL A 108 -3.96 -2.34 10.24
CA VAL A 108 -2.85 -1.85 9.41
C VAL A 108 -3.33 -0.64 8.63
N GLY A 109 -2.76 0.52 8.93
CA GLY A 109 -3.20 1.79 8.38
C GLY A 109 -2.07 2.64 7.82
N GLY A 110 -2.45 3.65 7.06
CA GLY A 110 -1.55 4.61 6.44
C GLY A 110 -2.28 5.94 6.32
N VAL A 111 -1.66 6.99 6.83
CA VAL A 111 -2.26 8.31 6.91
C VAL A 111 -1.33 9.36 6.31
N ASN A 112 -1.93 10.25 5.53
CA ASN A 112 -1.27 11.41 4.97
C ASN A 112 -2.25 12.55 4.76
N LEU A 113 -2.03 13.66 5.47
CA LEU A 113 -2.70 14.92 5.21
C LEU A 113 -1.68 16.01 4.90
N ILE A 114 -1.95 16.76 3.83
CA ILE A 114 -1.19 17.96 3.46
C ILE A 114 -1.88 19.15 4.12
N LEU A 115 -1.30 19.65 5.20
CA LEU A 115 -1.81 20.79 5.97
C LEU A 115 -0.94 22.03 5.74
N THR A 116 0.30 21.87 5.31
CA THR A 116 1.20 22.98 5.04
C THR A 116 2.02 22.81 3.75
N LEU A 117 2.76 23.87 3.39
CA LEU A 117 3.51 23.94 2.12
C LEU A 117 4.97 23.53 2.25
N GLU A 118 5.53 23.41 3.45
CA GLU A 118 6.96 23.18 3.66
C GLU A 118 7.43 21.89 3.00
N TYR A 119 6.71 20.78 3.19
CA TYR A 119 7.03 19.52 2.51
C TYR A 119 6.83 19.63 0.99
N HIS A 120 5.84 20.40 0.52
CA HIS A 120 5.63 20.60 -0.92
C HIS A 120 6.83 21.34 -1.53
N PHE A 121 7.30 22.43 -0.90
CA PHE A 121 8.50 23.13 -1.35
C PHE A 121 9.74 22.25 -1.27
N ALA A 122 9.98 21.57 -0.15
CA ALA A 122 11.15 20.72 0.03
C ALA A 122 11.24 19.61 -1.02
N ILE A 123 10.11 18.95 -1.32
CA ILE A 123 10.04 17.89 -2.34
C ILE A 123 10.14 18.50 -3.76
N GLY A 124 9.60 19.70 -3.97
CA GLY A 124 9.75 20.45 -5.22
C GLY A 124 11.21 20.83 -5.52
N GLN A 125 11.99 21.22 -4.49
CA GLN A 125 13.40 21.59 -4.64
C GLN A 125 14.29 20.43 -5.08
N ILE A 126 13.91 19.18 -4.77
CA ILE A 126 14.63 17.99 -5.26
C ILE A 126 14.12 17.51 -6.64
N GLY A 127 13.21 18.26 -7.27
CA GLY A 127 12.69 17.98 -8.61
C GLY A 127 11.74 16.78 -8.70
N ALA A 128 11.12 16.37 -7.60
CA ALA A 128 10.26 15.18 -7.58
C ALA A 128 8.77 15.47 -7.89
N LEU A 129 8.36 16.74 -7.87
CA LEU A 129 6.96 17.14 -8.09
C LEU A 129 6.68 17.55 -9.53
N PHE A 130 5.54 17.08 -10.05
CA PHE A 130 5.05 17.39 -11.39
C PHE A 130 4.46 18.83 -11.45
N PRO A 131 4.77 19.68 -12.48
CA PRO A 131 4.22 21.04 -12.59
C PRO A 131 2.69 21.12 -12.78
N THR A 132 2.10 20.20 -13.53
CA THR A 132 0.64 20.07 -13.74
C THR A 132 -0.11 19.37 -12.60
N ALA A 133 0.57 19.01 -11.49
CA ALA A 133 -0.05 18.34 -10.34
C ALA A 133 -0.82 17.04 -10.66
N MET A 134 -0.37 16.26 -11.66
CA MET A 134 -0.90 14.92 -11.94
C MET A 134 0.23 13.90 -12.05
N CYS A 135 -0.03 12.64 -11.66
CA CYS A 135 0.89 11.53 -11.90
C CYS A 135 0.60 10.93 -13.29
N HIS A 136 1.51 11.12 -14.25
CA HIS A 136 1.38 10.55 -15.61
C HIS A 136 2.06 9.18 -15.69
N ALA A 137 1.58 8.26 -14.87
CA ALA A 137 2.17 6.92 -14.75
C ALA A 137 2.20 6.20 -16.10
N PHE A 138 3.39 5.78 -16.54
CA PHE A 138 3.67 5.06 -17.78
C PHE A 138 3.44 5.84 -19.08
N ASP A 139 3.07 7.12 -19.01
CA ASP A 139 2.95 7.98 -20.19
C ASP A 139 4.33 8.53 -20.60
N ALA A 140 4.49 8.82 -21.89
CA ALA A 140 5.68 9.47 -22.43
C ALA A 140 5.92 10.87 -21.82
N SER A 141 4.89 11.52 -21.25
CA SER A 141 5.00 12.79 -20.54
C SER A 141 5.27 12.65 -19.03
N ALA A 142 5.67 11.48 -18.53
CA ALA A 142 6.07 11.27 -17.13
C ALA A 142 7.23 12.20 -16.72
N ASP A 143 6.99 13.13 -15.78
CA ASP A 143 7.98 14.13 -15.32
C ASP A 143 8.07 14.29 -13.78
N GLY A 144 7.33 13.48 -13.01
CA GLY A 144 7.24 13.63 -11.55
C GLY A 144 5.95 13.04 -10.99
N TYR A 145 5.73 13.21 -9.69
CA TYR A 145 4.49 12.80 -9.04
C TYR A 145 3.75 13.99 -8.42
N ALA A 146 2.45 13.81 -8.15
CA ALA A 146 1.63 14.76 -7.42
C ALA A 146 1.30 14.22 -6.03
N ARG A 147 1.45 15.05 -5.00
CA ARG A 147 1.15 14.68 -3.61
C ARG A 147 -0.37 14.56 -3.41
N GLY A 148 -0.82 13.46 -2.83
CA GLY A 148 -2.22 13.22 -2.48
C GLY A 148 -2.44 13.06 -0.97
N LYS A 149 -3.67 13.35 -0.53
CA LYS A 149 -4.14 13.02 0.82
C LYS A 149 -4.72 11.62 0.82
N SER A 150 -4.45 10.83 1.85
CA SER A 150 -5.07 9.52 1.99
C SER A 150 -5.11 9.04 3.43
N ILE A 151 -6.19 8.36 3.79
CA ILE A 151 -6.34 7.67 5.07
C ILE A 151 -6.95 6.32 4.76
N ASN A 152 -6.19 5.27 5.01
CA ASN A 152 -6.60 3.92 4.67
C ASN A 152 -6.33 3.02 5.87
N VAL A 153 -7.26 2.12 6.15
CA VAL A 153 -7.13 1.13 7.22
C VAL A 153 -7.61 -0.23 6.71
N LEU A 154 -6.83 -1.26 7.01
CA LEU A 154 -7.19 -2.66 6.85
C LEU A 154 -7.31 -3.30 8.23
N TYR A 155 -8.31 -4.15 8.42
CA TYR A 155 -8.39 -5.03 9.59
C TYR A 155 -8.01 -6.45 9.17
N LEU A 156 -6.99 -7.01 9.80
CA LEU A 156 -6.38 -8.28 9.43
C LEU A 156 -6.56 -9.32 10.53
N LYS A 157 -6.90 -10.54 10.11
CA LYS A 157 -6.91 -11.76 10.95
C LYS A 157 -6.16 -12.87 10.24
N ARG A 158 -5.74 -13.89 10.98
CA ARG A 158 -5.40 -15.18 10.35
C ARG A 158 -6.65 -15.75 9.67
N VAL A 159 -6.49 -16.34 8.49
CA VAL A 159 -7.60 -16.99 7.76
C VAL A 159 -8.32 -18.00 8.66
N SER A 160 -7.59 -18.79 9.43
CA SER A 160 -8.16 -19.74 10.40
C SER A 160 -9.05 -19.07 11.47
N ASN A 161 -8.67 -17.88 11.94
CA ASN A 161 -9.43 -17.15 12.94
C ASN A 161 -10.68 -16.52 12.31
N ALA A 162 -10.56 -15.93 11.12
CA ALA A 162 -11.70 -15.39 10.39
C ALA A 162 -12.74 -16.47 10.10
N LEU A 163 -12.32 -17.66 9.65
CA LEU A 163 -13.21 -18.79 9.42
C LEU A 163 -13.87 -19.30 10.72
N ARG A 164 -13.10 -19.41 11.81
CA ARG A 164 -13.62 -19.83 13.13
C ARG A 164 -14.67 -18.85 13.65
N ASP A 165 -14.42 -17.55 13.48
CA ASP A 165 -15.26 -16.48 14.03
C ASP A 165 -16.43 -16.13 13.08
N GLY A 166 -16.44 -16.67 11.87
CA GLY A 166 -17.48 -16.42 10.86
C GLY A 166 -17.37 -15.05 10.18
N ASP A 167 -16.18 -14.43 10.21
CA ASP A 167 -15.98 -13.11 9.63
C ASP A 167 -15.96 -13.16 8.08
N PRO A 168 -16.50 -12.13 7.41
CA PRO A 168 -16.35 -11.98 5.97
C PRO A 168 -14.87 -11.80 5.58
N ILE A 169 -14.36 -12.70 4.73
CA ILE A 169 -13.01 -12.59 4.18
C ILE A 169 -13.09 -11.86 2.85
N ARG A 170 -12.68 -10.58 2.84
CA ARG A 170 -12.61 -9.81 1.59
C ARG A 170 -11.50 -10.32 0.68
N ARG A 171 -10.26 -10.42 1.15
CA ARG A 171 -9.12 -11.01 0.40
C ARG A 171 -8.10 -11.63 1.35
N ILE A 172 -7.20 -12.42 0.78
CA ILE A 172 -6.13 -13.08 1.51
C ILE A 172 -4.80 -12.49 1.10
N ILE A 173 -4.01 -12.10 2.10
CA ILE A 173 -2.61 -11.75 1.93
C ILE A 173 -1.78 -13.04 1.99
N ARG A 174 -1.27 -13.49 0.84
CA ARG A 174 -0.43 -14.69 0.75
C ARG A 174 1.00 -14.41 1.12
N GLY A 175 1.58 -13.45 0.42
CA GLY A 175 2.96 -13.04 0.50
C GLY A 175 3.07 -11.59 0.91
N VAL A 176 4.04 -11.29 1.76
CA VAL A 176 4.50 -9.92 1.95
C VAL A 176 6.02 -9.98 2.04
N SER A 177 6.68 -9.03 1.39
CA SER A 177 8.10 -8.75 1.60
C SER A 177 8.27 -7.27 1.87
N LEU A 178 9.18 -6.95 2.78
CA LEU A 178 9.64 -5.60 3.07
C LEU A 178 11.17 -5.63 3.03
N THR A 179 11.78 -4.78 2.23
CA THR A 179 13.23 -4.72 2.07
C THR A 179 13.72 -3.28 2.03
N ALA A 180 15.03 -3.11 1.90
CA ALA A 180 15.64 -1.83 1.59
C ALA A 180 16.53 -1.96 0.35
N ILE A 181 16.62 -0.91 -0.46
CA ILE A 181 17.47 -0.84 -1.65
C ILE A 181 18.96 -1.06 -1.30
N GLY A 182 19.37 -0.62 -0.10
CA GLY A 182 20.77 -0.67 0.31
C GLY A 182 21.62 0.39 -0.40
N LYS A 183 22.92 0.15 -0.53
CA LYS A 183 23.85 1.09 -1.18
C LYS A 183 23.61 1.11 -2.69
N ASN A 184 23.34 2.28 -3.23
CA ASN A 184 23.13 2.54 -4.66
C ASN A 184 23.80 3.87 -5.06
N ASN A 185 23.53 4.34 -6.29
CA ASN A 185 24.11 5.56 -6.84
C ASN A 185 23.47 6.87 -6.31
N GLY A 186 22.54 6.79 -5.36
CA GLY A 186 21.89 7.96 -4.79
C GLY A 186 20.74 7.56 -3.86
N ILE A 187 20.64 8.20 -2.69
CA ILE A 187 19.68 7.84 -1.64
C ILE A 187 18.22 7.82 -2.12
N THR A 188 17.89 8.60 -3.17
CA THR A 188 16.56 8.72 -3.76
C THR A 188 16.34 7.85 -5.00
N LEU A 189 17.39 7.22 -5.54
CA LEU A 189 17.30 6.49 -6.80
C LEU A 189 16.73 5.07 -6.61
N PRO A 190 15.79 4.63 -7.44
CA PRO A 190 15.32 3.24 -7.42
C PRO A 190 16.42 2.27 -7.89
N GLY A 191 16.23 0.98 -7.62
CA GLY A 191 17.18 -0.07 -8.00
C GLY A 191 16.49 -1.35 -8.45
N ALA A 192 16.67 -1.72 -9.72
CA ALA A 192 16.01 -2.87 -10.34
C ALA A 192 16.26 -4.19 -9.59
N MET A 193 17.51 -4.47 -9.19
CA MET A 193 17.84 -5.67 -8.42
C MET A 193 17.14 -5.72 -7.06
N ALA A 194 17.01 -4.57 -6.39
CA ALA A 194 16.28 -4.49 -5.14
C ALA A 194 14.78 -4.72 -5.36
N GLN A 195 14.24 -4.24 -6.50
CA GLN A 195 12.87 -4.50 -6.91
C GLN A 195 12.57 -5.97 -7.13
N GLU A 196 13.38 -6.61 -7.98
CA GLU A 196 13.30 -8.04 -8.22
C GLU A 196 13.40 -8.86 -6.92
N LEU A 197 14.32 -8.50 -6.02
CA LEU A 197 14.55 -9.22 -4.77
C LEU A 197 13.30 -9.24 -3.89
N TYR A 198 12.65 -8.09 -3.65
CA TYR A 198 11.50 -8.08 -2.76
C TYR A 198 10.29 -8.76 -3.37
N ILE A 199 10.14 -8.70 -4.71
CA ILE A 199 9.09 -9.41 -5.44
C ILE A 199 9.28 -10.91 -5.23
N ARG A 200 10.48 -11.43 -5.55
CA ARG A 200 10.84 -12.84 -5.35
C ARG A 200 10.61 -13.29 -3.91
N LYS A 201 11.01 -12.49 -2.92
CA LYS A 201 10.78 -12.81 -1.49
C LYS A 201 9.31 -12.86 -1.11
N ALA A 202 8.46 -11.97 -1.65
CA ALA A 202 7.03 -12.01 -1.37
C ALA A 202 6.39 -13.27 -1.94
N TYR A 203 6.82 -13.65 -3.14
CA TYR A 203 6.43 -14.89 -3.81
C TYR A 203 6.89 -16.15 -3.06
N GLU A 204 8.16 -16.21 -2.61
CA GLU A 204 8.65 -17.28 -1.72
C GLU A 204 7.77 -17.41 -0.47
N HIS A 205 7.36 -16.28 0.12
CA HIS A 205 6.49 -16.28 1.29
C HIS A 205 5.02 -16.61 1.02
N SER A 206 4.60 -16.73 -0.24
CA SER A 206 3.23 -17.03 -0.67
C SER A 206 2.94 -18.52 -0.75
N GLY A 207 3.97 -19.36 -0.57
CA GLY A 207 3.92 -20.80 -0.82
C GLY A 207 4.14 -21.12 -2.30
N LEU A 208 3.74 -22.32 -2.72
CA LEU A 208 3.86 -22.77 -4.11
C LEU A 208 2.75 -22.13 -4.95
N ILE A 209 3.02 -20.97 -5.53
CA ILE A 209 2.11 -20.30 -6.47
C ILE A 209 2.78 -20.13 -7.83
N ASP A 210 2.04 -20.40 -8.90
CA ASP A 210 2.50 -20.11 -10.26
C ASP A 210 2.47 -18.60 -10.50
N TYR A 211 3.64 -18.03 -10.78
CA TYR A 211 3.82 -16.61 -11.07
C TYR A 211 3.13 -16.22 -12.39
N ASN A 212 3.04 -17.14 -13.35
CA ASN A 212 2.38 -16.89 -14.62
C ASN A 212 0.85 -16.80 -14.47
N ALA A 213 0.29 -17.30 -13.36
CA ALA A 213 -1.15 -17.25 -13.10
C ALA A 213 -1.62 -15.91 -12.53
N VAL A 214 -0.70 -14.98 -12.20
CA VAL A 214 -1.05 -13.65 -11.67
C VAL A 214 -1.79 -12.86 -12.74
N GLY A 215 -2.99 -12.39 -12.40
CA GLY A 215 -3.91 -11.76 -13.36
C GLY A 215 -3.76 -10.25 -13.45
N PHE A 216 -3.23 -9.63 -12.41
CA PHE A 216 -3.10 -8.19 -12.32
C PHE A 216 -1.94 -7.83 -11.40
N VAL A 217 -1.25 -6.73 -11.66
CA VAL A 217 -0.35 -6.16 -10.67
C VAL A 217 -0.53 -4.66 -10.65
N GLU A 218 -0.65 -4.15 -9.43
CA GLU A 218 -0.76 -2.75 -9.08
C GLU A 218 0.61 -2.25 -8.59
N CYS A 219 1.18 -1.23 -9.22
CA CYS A 219 2.56 -0.83 -8.96
C CYS A 219 2.73 0.24 -7.93
N HIS A 220 3.91 0.86 -7.90
CA HIS A 220 4.08 2.18 -7.33
C HIS A 220 3.70 3.31 -8.32
N GLY A 221 3.97 3.12 -9.62
CA GLY A 221 3.52 3.92 -10.77
C GLY A 221 3.48 5.42 -10.52
N THR A 222 4.65 6.00 -10.24
CA THR A 222 4.76 7.39 -9.81
C THR A 222 4.62 8.41 -10.92
N GLY A 223 4.81 8.02 -12.19
CA GLY A 223 4.91 8.97 -13.30
C GLY A 223 6.29 9.63 -13.38
N THR A 224 7.34 8.96 -12.87
CA THR A 224 8.70 9.51 -12.92
C THR A 224 9.48 8.92 -14.09
N PRO A 225 10.31 9.72 -14.79
CA PRO A 225 11.01 9.26 -15.99
C PRO A 225 12.06 8.16 -15.71
N ILE A 226 12.54 8.07 -14.46
CA ILE A 226 13.48 7.03 -14.02
C ILE A 226 12.75 5.86 -13.35
N GLY A 227 11.77 6.16 -12.50
CA GLY A 227 11.06 5.14 -11.71
C GLY A 227 10.22 4.25 -12.60
N ASP A 228 9.41 4.80 -13.51
CA ASP A 228 8.46 4.03 -14.29
C ASP A 228 9.15 3.02 -15.24
N PRO A 229 10.25 3.33 -15.95
CA PRO A 229 10.95 2.33 -16.75
C PRO A 229 11.56 1.20 -15.92
N ILE A 230 12.24 1.53 -14.81
CA ILE A 230 12.77 0.52 -13.87
C ILE A 230 11.63 -0.33 -13.34
N GLU A 231 10.53 0.32 -13.02
CA GLU A 231 9.35 -0.33 -12.54
C GLU A 231 8.58 -1.08 -13.62
N THR A 232 8.70 -0.86 -14.93
CA THR A 232 8.08 -1.79 -15.91
C THR A 232 8.87 -3.08 -16.10
N THR A 233 10.11 -3.13 -15.61
CA THR A 233 10.73 -4.41 -15.27
C THR A 233 10.09 -5.05 -14.02
N ALA A 234 9.08 -4.38 -13.41
CA ALA A 234 8.39 -4.65 -12.12
C ALA A 234 6.95 -3.99 -11.85
N ILE A 235 6.03 -3.83 -12.85
CA ILE A 235 4.52 -3.81 -12.97
C ILE A 235 3.41 -2.78 -12.40
N ALA A 236 2.76 -1.84 -13.19
CA ALA A 236 1.84 -0.59 -13.10
C ALA A 236 0.60 -0.18 -12.12
N ASN A 237 0.26 1.15 -11.86
CA ASN A 237 -0.55 1.79 -10.70
C ASN A 237 -1.61 2.99 -10.92
N VAL A 238 -2.18 3.60 -9.83
CA VAL A 238 -2.98 4.89 -9.64
C VAL A 238 -2.27 5.93 -8.69
N GLY A 239 -2.66 7.22 -8.69
CA GLY A 239 -2.00 8.38 -8.01
C GLY A 239 -1.56 8.26 -6.52
N HIS A 240 -0.70 9.20 -6.05
CA HIS A 240 0.21 8.96 -4.92
C HIS A 240 -0.21 9.56 -3.55
N GLY A 241 -0.86 8.75 -2.70
CA GLY A 241 -1.29 9.08 -1.32
C GLY A 241 -0.19 9.06 -0.24
N GLU A 242 1.09 9.14 -0.61
CA GLU A 242 2.26 9.06 0.28
C GLU A 242 2.20 7.82 1.20
N ALA A 243 2.19 7.97 2.53
CA ALA A 243 2.17 6.84 3.48
C ALA A 243 0.96 5.91 3.32
N GLY A 244 -0.14 6.36 2.72
CA GLY A 244 -1.31 5.53 2.44
C GLY A 244 -1.32 4.89 1.04
N SER A 245 -0.38 5.22 0.14
CA SER A 245 -0.43 4.80 -1.28
C SER A 245 -0.55 3.29 -1.44
N ALA A 246 0.28 2.52 -0.72
CA ALA A 246 0.25 1.06 -0.81
C ALA A 246 -1.10 0.47 -0.36
N LEU A 247 -1.71 1.04 0.67
CA LEU A 247 -3.02 0.59 1.16
C LEU A 247 -4.15 1.00 0.19
N THR A 248 -4.06 2.18 -0.41
CA THR A 248 -4.98 2.59 -1.49
C THR A 248 -4.90 1.62 -2.67
N SER A 249 -3.69 1.24 -3.10
CA SER A 249 -3.46 0.24 -4.14
C SER A 249 -4.04 -1.14 -3.75
N ILE A 250 -3.84 -1.59 -2.50
CA ILE A 250 -4.47 -2.83 -2.00
C ILE A 250 -6.00 -2.75 -2.05
N ILE A 251 -6.59 -1.64 -1.58
CA ILE A 251 -8.05 -1.44 -1.58
C ILE A 251 -8.61 -1.45 -3.01
N LYS A 252 -7.94 -0.78 -3.95
CA LYS A 252 -8.26 -0.83 -5.38
C LYS A 252 -8.27 -2.26 -5.90
N VAL A 253 -7.21 -3.02 -5.62
CA VAL A 253 -7.10 -4.43 -6.04
C VAL A 253 -8.20 -5.29 -5.44
N VAL A 254 -8.53 -5.11 -4.15
CA VAL A 254 -9.64 -5.82 -3.51
C VAL A 254 -10.94 -5.57 -4.28
N PHE A 255 -11.28 -4.31 -4.55
CA PHE A 255 -12.47 -3.96 -5.31
C PHE A 255 -12.43 -4.48 -6.76
N ALA A 256 -11.28 -4.40 -7.43
CA ALA A 256 -11.08 -4.93 -8.78
C ALA A 256 -11.41 -6.43 -8.85
N MET A 257 -10.88 -7.21 -7.89
CA MET A 257 -11.17 -8.65 -7.79
C MET A 257 -12.65 -8.93 -7.48
N GLU A 258 -13.30 -8.11 -6.65
CA GLU A 258 -14.71 -8.29 -6.29
C GLU A 258 -15.64 -8.01 -7.46
N LYS A 259 -15.33 -6.99 -8.25
CA LYS A 259 -16.06 -6.66 -9.46
C LYS A 259 -15.66 -7.54 -10.64
N GLY A 260 -14.58 -8.32 -10.53
CA GLY A 260 -14.02 -9.08 -11.64
C GLY A 260 -13.58 -8.18 -12.79
N LEU A 261 -13.08 -6.99 -12.47
CA LEU A 261 -12.75 -5.93 -13.42
C LEU A 261 -11.42 -5.28 -13.03
N ILE A 262 -10.46 -5.24 -13.96
CA ILE A 262 -9.22 -4.48 -13.82
C ILE A 262 -9.48 -3.07 -14.37
N PRO A 263 -9.43 -2.01 -13.54
CA PRO A 263 -9.68 -0.65 -14.00
C PRO A 263 -8.52 -0.12 -14.85
N GLY A 264 -8.84 0.71 -15.85
CA GLY A 264 -7.85 1.37 -16.70
C GLY A 264 -7.03 2.42 -15.95
N THR A 265 -5.75 2.52 -16.29
CA THR A 265 -4.86 3.60 -15.86
C THR A 265 -5.21 4.88 -16.62
N ILE A 266 -5.59 5.91 -15.86
CA ILE A 266 -5.96 7.22 -16.38
C ILE A 266 -4.74 8.01 -16.85
N GLY A 267 -4.94 8.94 -17.78
CA GLY A 267 -3.90 9.90 -18.18
C GLY A 267 -2.86 9.37 -19.17
N ILE A 268 -3.03 8.15 -19.68
CA ILE A 268 -2.16 7.61 -20.74
C ILE A 268 -2.67 8.07 -22.11
N ASN A 269 -1.91 8.94 -22.75
CA ASN A 269 -2.07 9.35 -24.15
C ASN A 269 -1.14 8.55 -25.07
N ARG A 270 0.10 8.34 -24.63
CA ARG A 270 1.13 7.59 -25.35
C ARG A 270 2.04 6.90 -24.35
N LEU A 271 2.15 5.58 -24.42
CA LEU A 271 3.06 4.83 -23.55
C LEU A 271 4.50 5.34 -23.68
N ASN A 272 5.20 5.43 -22.55
CA ASN A 272 6.60 5.79 -22.51
C ASN A 272 7.41 4.76 -23.33
N PRO A 273 8.18 5.19 -24.35
CA PRO A 273 8.93 4.27 -25.21
C PRO A 273 10.07 3.55 -24.48
N SER A 274 10.43 3.99 -23.27
CA SER A 274 11.48 3.38 -22.44
C SER A 274 10.99 2.17 -21.64
N LEU A 275 9.69 1.87 -21.65
CA LEU A 275 9.13 0.74 -20.92
C LEU A 275 9.43 -0.57 -21.67
N ASP A 276 10.03 -1.56 -20.98
CA ASP A 276 10.30 -2.89 -21.55
C ASP A 276 9.18 -3.89 -21.19
N LEU A 277 8.01 -3.68 -21.82
CA LEU A 277 6.82 -4.50 -21.57
C LEU A 277 6.95 -5.93 -22.11
N ARG A 278 7.71 -6.11 -23.20
CA ARG A 278 7.91 -7.43 -23.84
C ARG A 278 8.68 -8.37 -22.93
N ARG A 279 9.80 -7.92 -22.36
CA ARG A 279 10.59 -8.75 -21.45
C ARG A 279 9.81 -9.16 -20.20
N GLY A 280 8.96 -8.27 -19.69
CA GLY A 280 8.11 -8.53 -18.54
C GLY A 280 6.86 -9.38 -18.83
N CYS A 281 6.56 -9.65 -20.11
CA CYS A 281 5.26 -10.22 -20.52
C CYS A 281 4.07 -9.41 -19.97
N LEU A 282 4.19 -8.07 -19.99
CA LEU A 282 3.23 -7.14 -19.41
C LEU A 282 2.45 -6.39 -20.49
N ALA A 283 1.25 -5.95 -20.11
CA ALA A 283 0.47 -4.96 -20.83
C ALA A 283 -0.02 -3.91 -19.84
N VAL A 284 0.06 -2.63 -20.21
CA VAL A 284 -0.51 -1.54 -19.41
C VAL A 284 -2.01 -1.49 -19.72
N VAL A 285 -2.83 -1.56 -18.67
CA VAL A 285 -4.28 -1.53 -18.79
C VAL A 285 -4.71 -0.08 -18.93
N THR A 286 -5.24 0.32 -20.08
CA THR A 286 -5.64 1.71 -20.35
C THR A 286 -7.16 1.91 -20.28
N LYS A 287 -7.91 0.81 -20.40
CA LYS A 287 -9.37 0.78 -20.27
C LYS A 287 -9.78 -0.28 -19.26
N ASN A 288 -11.00 -0.15 -18.75
CA ASN A 288 -11.56 -1.16 -17.87
C ASN A 288 -11.68 -2.50 -18.61
N ASN A 289 -11.01 -3.52 -18.09
CA ASN A 289 -10.98 -4.85 -18.67
C ASN A 289 -11.58 -5.88 -17.71
N PRO A 290 -12.36 -6.87 -18.17
CA PRO A 290 -12.73 -8.01 -17.36
C PRO A 290 -11.49 -8.72 -16.81
N TRP A 291 -11.60 -9.32 -15.63
CA TRP A 291 -10.52 -10.15 -15.09
C TRP A 291 -10.21 -11.29 -16.08
N PRO A 292 -8.94 -11.51 -16.48
CA PRO A 292 -8.62 -12.51 -17.49
C PRO A 292 -9.07 -13.91 -17.08
N ALA A 293 -9.86 -14.58 -17.92
CA ALA A 293 -10.45 -15.88 -17.61
C ALA A 293 -9.41 -17.01 -17.43
N ASN A 294 -8.22 -16.86 -18.02
CA ASN A 294 -7.11 -17.81 -17.93
C ASN A 294 -6.11 -17.47 -16.82
N LYS A 295 -6.39 -16.47 -15.98
CA LYS A 295 -5.55 -16.08 -14.84
C LYS A 295 -6.27 -16.35 -13.54
N ALA A 296 -5.52 -16.65 -12.49
CA ALA A 296 -6.07 -16.69 -11.14
C ALA A 296 -6.59 -15.28 -10.77
N LYS A 297 -7.59 -15.21 -9.90
CA LYS A 297 -7.96 -13.96 -9.22
C LYS A 297 -6.92 -13.61 -8.14
N ARG A 298 -5.69 -13.41 -8.60
CA ARG A 298 -4.49 -13.08 -7.82
C ARG A 298 -3.86 -11.82 -8.39
N ALA A 299 -3.45 -10.93 -7.50
CA ALA A 299 -2.71 -9.75 -7.89
C ALA A 299 -1.58 -9.44 -6.94
N SER A 300 -0.58 -8.79 -7.50
CA SER A 300 0.53 -8.23 -6.73
C SER A 300 0.31 -6.74 -6.51
N VAL A 301 0.85 -6.21 -5.41
CA VAL A 301 0.88 -4.77 -5.12
C VAL A 301 2.31 -4.38 -4.77
N ASN A 302 2.88 -3.43 -5.52
CA ASN A 302 4.24 -2.95 -5.34
C ASN A 302 4.25 -1.55 -4.70
N SER A 303 5.24 -1.25 -3.86
CA SER A 303 5.42 0.07 -3.26
C SER A 303 6.90 0.35 -2.98
N THR A 304 7.43 1.44 -3.54
CA THR A 304 8.85 1.82 -3.44
C THR A 304 8.97 3.21 -2.85
N GLY A 305 9.37 3.34 -1.59
CA GLY A 305 9.58 4.64 -0.97
C GLY A 305 10.87 5.30 -1.46
N TYR A 306 10.84 6.63 -1.69
CA TYR A 306 12.02 7.37 -2.14
C TYR A 306 13.23 7.26 -1.19
N GLY A 307 13.03 6.96 0.10
CA GLY A 307 14.12 6.68 1.04
C GLY A 307 14.73 5.27 0.92
N GLY A 308 14.34 4.52 -0.12
CA GLY A 308 14.82 3.17 -0.41
C GLY A 308 14.15 2.05 0.37
N ALA A 309 13.03 2.30 1.05
CA ALA A 309 12.24 1.25 1.70
C ALA A 309 11.22 0.70 0.72
N ASN A 310 11.22 -0.62 0.51
CA ASN A 310 10.37 -1.25 -0.49
C ASN A 310 9.45 -2.29 0.12
N GLY A 311 8.27 -2.46 -0.47
CA GLY A 311 7.30 -3.45 -0.06
C GLY A 311 6.56 -4.05 -1.24
N HIS A 312 6.20 -5.32 -1.09
CA HIS A 312 5.40 -6.04 -2.07
C HIS A 312 4.45 -7.02 -1.40
N VAL A 313 3.23 -7.10 -1.91
CA VAL A 313 2.13 -7.89 -1.33
C VAL A 313 1.48 -8.72 -2.41
N GLU A 314 1.27 -10.01 -2.14
CA GLU A 314 0.46 -10.90 -2.96
C GLU A 314 -0.93 -11.06 -2.35
N LEU A 315 -1.96 -10.73 -3.13
CA LEU A 315 -3.37 -10.80 -2.80
C LEU A 315 -4.07 -11.85 -3.64
N GLU A 316 -5.00 -12.58 -3.06
CA GLU A 316 -5.87 -13.49 -3.80
C GLU A 316 -7.26 -13.62 -3.14
N THR A 317 -8.19 -14.23 -3.87
CA THR A 317 -9.50 -14.58 -3.35
C THR A 317 -9.48 -15.88 -2.54
N ILE A 318 -10.49 -16.08 -1.69
CA ILE A 318 -10.62 -17.29 -0.88
C ILE A 318 -10.76 -18.55 -1.75
N GLU A 319 -11.31 -18.45 -2.96
CA GLU A 319 -11.48 -19.57 -3.89
C GLU A 319 -10.14 -20.03 -4.50
N GLU A 320 -9.17 -19.13 -4.63
CA GLU A 320 -7.82 -19.43 -5.13
C GLU A 320 -6.90 -19.98 -4.04
N TYR A 321 -7.23 -19.74 -2.77
CA TYR A 321 -6.43 -20.13 -1.61
C TYR A 321 -6.07 -21.63 -1.55
N PRO A 322 -7.00 -22.57 -1.77
CA PRO A 322 -6.71 -24.00 -1.69
C PRO A 322 -5.93 -24.54 -2.90
N LYS A 323 -6.02 -23.87 -4.06
CA LYS A 323 -5.52 -24.39 -5.35
C LYS A 323 -4.00 -24.40 -5.49
N GLY A 324 -3.28 -23.63 -4.66
CA GLY A 324 -1.81 -23.59 -4.62
C GLY A 324 -1.15 -24.66 -3.73
N SER A 325 -1.88 -25.69 -3.29
CA SER A 325 -1.38 -26.68 -2.32
C SER A 325 -0.81 -27.95 -2.94
N ASN A 326 -1.02 -28.22 -4.23
CA ASN A 326 -0.44 -29.35 -4.96
C ASN A 326 -0.45 -29.06 -6.47
N VAL A 327 0.73 -28.95 -7.13
CA VAL A 327 1.04 -29.40 -8.51
C VAL A 327 2.42 -28.88 -8.96
N ARG A 328 3.17 -29.76 -9.66
CA ARG A 328 4.50 -29.55 -10.29
C ARG A 328 4.40 -28.70 -11.56
N LEU A 329 5.41 -27.88 -11.81
CA LEU A 329 5.60 -27.14 -13.06
C LEU A 329 6.52 -27.92 -14.01
N ASP A 330 6.05 -28.15 -15.23
CA ASP A 330 6.92 -28.20 -16.39
C ASP A 330 6.29 -27.39 -17.53
N THR A 331 7.17 -26.90 -18.39
CA THR A 331 7.01 -26.25 -19.69
C THR A 331 6.96 -24.72 -19.74
N GLN A 332 8.06 -24.25 -20.32
CA GLN A 332 8.27 -22.98 -21.00
C GLN A 332 7.11 -22.68 -21.96
N ALA A 333 6.41 -21.56 -21.74
CA ALA A 333 5.58 -20.95 -22.77
C ALA A 333 5.88 -19.44 -22.78
N GLN A 334 6.59 -19.00 -23.82
CA GLN A 334 6.87 -17.61 -24.10
C GLN A 334 5.65 -17.02 -24.83
N PHE A 335 4.89 -16.14 -24.17
CA PHE A 335 3.82 -15.39 -24.82
C PHE A 335 4.39 -14.09 -25.41
N CYS A 336 4.31 -13.94 -26.73
CA CYS A 336 4.67 -12.70 -27.42
C CYS A 336 3.39 -12.04 -27.95
N VAL A 337 2.83 -11.10 -27.19
CA VAL A 337 1.85 -10.12 -27.70
C VAL A 337 2.65 -8.86 -28.03
N ASP A 338 2.29 -8.13 -29.10
CA ASP A 338 2.86 -6.81 -29.39
C ASP A 338 2.23 -5.75 -28.47
N PRO A 339 2.92 -5.29 -27.41
CA PRO A 339 2.32 -4.44 -26.37
C PRO A 339 2.31 -2.96 -26.76
N TYR A 340 2.87 -2.58 -27.92
CA TYR A 340 2.97 -1.19 -28.36
C TYR A 340 1.91 -0.84 -29.42
N THR A 341 1.20 -1.84 -29.94
CA THR A 341 0.13 -1.69 -30.94
C THR A 341 -1.23 -2.16 -30.43
N SER A 342 -1.26 -2.96 -29.36
CA SER A 342 -2.48 -3.45 -28.72
C SER A 342 -2.72 -2.69 -27.42
N ILE A 343 -3.55 -1.65 -27.49
CA ILE A 343 -4.10 -0.98 -26.31
C ILE A 343 -5.23 -1.85 -25.77
N LEU A 344 -5.03 -2.49 -24.62
CA LEU A 344 -6.10 -3.15 -23.85
C LEU A 344 -6.78 -2.15 -22.91
#